data_AF-A0AAE0PB38-F1
#
_entry.id   AF-A0AAE0PB38-F1
#
_cell.length_a   1.000
_cell.length_b   1.000
_cell.length_c   1.000
_cell.angle_alpha   90.00
_cell.angle_beta   90.00
_cell.angle_gamma   90.00
#
_symmetry.space_group_name_H-M   'P 1'
#
loop_
_entity.id
_entity.type
_entity.pdbx_description
1 polymer ?
#
loop_
_entity_poly.entity_id
_entity_poly.type
_entity_poly.pdbx_seq_one_letter_code
_entity_poly.pdbx_strand_id
1 'polypeptide(L)'
;MNSSDTLMCWDWETGINTYNITSDSWNCAEHYAPCECPRLRADPDIAGIGVTASLLTSAVITALASLVCVLSSSVHPREWIVNRIDARARPWLGDLVGKILDEQKGIRVAKVSHDLAVCLGDQQLVTAIALLIAALKKLQVDGTLSTYHFTFVVNIATLSSAANTYASMTYWNMKYMDEPKHDVVYGVQNPQPLMTWKRLRSGLPFALRVGLMYTLDGLLLYSGWASFREDWGASDGCPALCVMKNSPLGWKGRQDMIFNVIFVISSDIAVLVQIISSFRVWCWWVLHMRPKVIDDRGLPVSLRSKERTEQPALLTRIWRRCRMKVQSFSEEVVENPHQMSRKDRIQSILFGPSIDGCRQQNSTNQHTSDGRPFSTTVGLTRQWIIRPSIAVLSRLWLIRNSSFFSLLELTAWFCVFFSWTIQCRVVGENQMTRDEREAEQAMGFGQIVPVFLLVLFVLQMADSFNEHCKDTQNITGAMAAQQDGAIAPEAKIAAMVVTQDLRENHN
;
A
#
# COMPACT_ATOMS: atom_id res chain seq x y z
N MET A 1 48.92 21.43 -8.71
CA MET A 1 49.55 20.10 -8.62
C MET A 1 49.04 19.49 -7.34
N ASN A 2 48.25 18.42 -7.43
CA ASN A 2 47.73 17.79 -6.22
C ASN A 2 48.88 17.14 -5.46
N SER A 3 48.96 17.42 -4.16
CA SER A 3 49.63 16.52 -3.23
C SER A 3 48.96 15.15 -3.40
N SER A 4 49.69 14.16 -3.93
CA SER A 4 49.20 12.79 -4.00
C SER A 4 49.02 12.29 -2.57
N ASP A 5 47.77 12.25 -2.09
CA ASP A 5 47.45 11.89 -0.71
C ASP A 5 48.06 10.52 -0.38
N THR A 6 48.91 10.52 0.65
CA THR A 6 49.54 9.32 1.18
C THR A 6 48.62 8.66 2.20
N LEU A 7 48.30 7.39 1.98
CA LEU A 7 47.52 6.57 2.90
C LEU A 7 48.48 5.75 3.76
N MET A 8 48.20 5.68 5.06
CA MET A 8 48.96 4.86 6.00
C MET A 8 48.48 3.41 5.91
N CYS A 9 49.45 2.49 5.89
CA CYS A 9 49.24 1.05 5.94
C CYS A 9 50.04 0.43 7.09
N TRP A 10 49.53 -0.67 7.62
CA TRP A 10 50.13 -1.50 8.65
C TRP A 10 50.61 -2.82 8.04
N ASP A 11 51.85 -3.20 8.34
CA ASP A 11 52.36 -4.52 8.03
C ASP A 11 51.79 -5.56 9.00
N TRP A 12 51.04 -6.52 8.47
CA TRP A 12 50.36 -7.56 9.25
C TRP A 12 51.32 -8.63 9.80
N GLU A 13 52.51 -8.80 9.21
CA GLU A 13 53.50 -9.78 9.70
C GLU A 13 54.18 -9.28 10.97
N THR A 14 54.45 -7.98 11.06
CA THR A 14 55.15 -7.38 12.21
C THR A 14 54.21 -6.67 13.21
N GLY A 15 53.04 -6.22 12.78
CA GLY A 15 52.04 -5.52 13.60
C GLY A 15 52.49 -4.16 14.17
N ILE A 16 53.70 -3.71 13.81
CA ILE A 16 54.37 -2.52 14.36
C ILE A 16 54.84 -1.59 13.23
N ASN A 17 55.27 -2.14 12.10
CA ASN A 17 55.74 -1.33 10.97
C ASN A 17 54.56 -0.70 10.24
N THR A 18 54.69 0.60 9.95
CA THR A 18 53.79 1.32 9.05
C THR A 18 54.53 1.68 7.77
N TYR A 19 53.82 1.68 6.65
CA TYR A 19 54.31 2.13 5.35
C TYR A 19 53.25 3.02 4.69
N ASN A 20 53.70 3.96 3.86
CA ASN A 20 52.82 4.90 3.16
C ASN A 20 52.71 4.50 1.69
N ILE A 21 51.48 4.43 1.18
CA ILE A 21 51.19 4.27 -0.25
C ILE A 21 50.53 5.53 -0.79
N THR A 22 50.56 5.75 -2.10
CA THR A 22 49.76 6.80 -2.73
C THR A 22 48.29 6.38 -2.88
N SER A 23 47.34 7.31 -2.79
CA SER A 23 45.92 7.03 -3.03
C SER A 23 45.64 6.38 -4.38
N ASP A 24 46.46 6.63 -5.40
CA ASP A 24 46.27 6.07 -6.76
C ASP A 24 46.82 4.65 -6.92
N SER A 25 47.64 4.17 -5.96
CA SER A 25 48.10 2.78 -5.87
C SER A 25 47.23 1.90 -4.97
N TRP A 26 46.28 2.48 -4.23
CA TRP A 26 45.37 1.74 -3.36
C TRP A 26 44.48 0.81 -4.19
N ASN A 27 44.35 -0.44 -3.75
CA ASN A 27 43.46 -1.39 -4.40
C ASN A 27 42.76 -2.33 -3.40
N CYS A 28 41.61 -2.82 -3.84
CA CYS A 28 40.65 -3.60 -3.08
C CYS A 28 41.18 -4.92 -2.50
N ALA A 29 42.12 -5.56 -3.18
CA ALA A 29 42.56 -6.93 -2.88
C ALA A 29 43.72 -6.95 -1.88
N GLU A 30 44.65 -5.99 -2.01
CA GLU A 30 45.87 -5.92 -1.22
C GLU A 30 45.75 -4.95 -0.04
N HIS A 31 45.01 -3.84 -0.20
CA HIS A 31 45.08 -2.69 0.70
C HIS A 31 43.85 -2.47 1.58
N TYR A 32 42.73 -3.18 1.37
CA TYR A 32 41.50 -2.96 2.16
C TYR A 32 41.65 -3.30 3.65
N ALA A 33 42.31 -4.41 3.98
CA ALA A 33 42.52 -4.83 5.37
C ALA A 33 43.73 -4.16 6.06
N PRO A 34 44.90 -3.98 5.39
CA PRO A 34 46.06 -3.39 6.04
C PRO A 34 46.19 -1.87 5.89
N CYS A 35 45.31 -1.14 5.19
CA CYS A 35 45.46 0.31 5.00
C CYS A 35 44.23 1.11 5.36
N GLU A 36 44.44 2.40 5.66
CA GLU A 36 43.37 3.39 5.74
C GLU A 36 42.63 3.50 4.40
N CYS A 37 41.32 3.76 4.48
CA CYS A 37 40.52 4.07 3.29
C CYS A 37 41.04 5.34 2.59
N PRO A 38 40.95 5.42 1.25
CA PRO A 38 41.14 6.68 0.56
C PRO A 38 40.16 7.74 1.09
N ARG A 39 40.58 9.00 1.08
CA ARG A 39 39.71 10.12 1.46
C ARG A 39 38.46 10.14 0.59
N LEU A 40 37.33 10.49 1.21
CA LEU A 40 36.05 10.58 0.53
C LEU A 40 36.09 11.69 -0.55
N ARG A 41 35.99 11.27 -1.81
CA ARG A 41 35.88 12.15 -3.00
C ARG A 41 34.42 12.42 -3.33
N ALA A 42 34.11 13.59 -3.88
CA ALA A 42 32.74 14.01 -4.21
C ALA A 42 32.14 13.26 -5.41
N ASP A 43 30.84 12.92 -5.33
CA ASP A 43 30.03 12.47 -6.48
C ASP A 43 28.76 13.36 -6.61
N PRO A 44 28.87 14.55 -7.25
CA PRO A 44 27.78 15.53 -7.34
C PRO A 44 26.58 15.07 -8.19
N ASP A 45 26.70 13.96 -8.93
CA ASP A 45 25.58 13.32 -9.65
C ASP A 45 24.73 12.44 -8.72
N ILE A 46 25.29 11.98 -7.59
CA ILE A 46 24.62 11.11 -6.62
C ILE A 46 24.16 11.89 -5.39
N ALA A 47 25.09 12.56 -4.72
CA ALA A 47 24.86 13.19 -3.43
C ALA A 47 24.78 14.73 -3.53
N GLY A 48 25.04 15.29 -4.71
CA GLY A 48 25.10 16.73 -4.93
C GLY A 48 23.83 17.48 -4.53
N ILE A 49 24.01 18.74 -4.15
CA ILE A 49 23.00 19.51 -3.42
C ILE A 49 21.65 19.61 -4.14
N GLY A 50 21.64 19.74 -5.47
CA GLY A 50 20.40 19.81 -6.24
C GLY A 50 19.61 18.49 -6.29
N VAL A 51 20.30 17.34 -6.38
CA VAL A 51 19.64 16.00 -6.29
C VAL A 51 19.07 15.83 -4.88
N THR A 52 19.89 16.10 -3.86
CA THR A 52 19.50 16.00 -2.44
C THR A 52 18.30 16.89 -2.11
N ALA A 53 18.39 18.20 -2.41
CA ALA A 53 17.36 19.17 -2.06
C ALA A 53 16.05 18.95 -2.82
N SER A 54 16.11 18.61 -4.12
CA SER A 54 14.91 18.35 -4.91
C SER A 54 14.15 17.14 -4.38
N LEU A 55 14.83 16.00 -4.15
CA LEU A 55 14.21 14.77 -3.66
C LEU A 55 13.65 14.91 -2.24
N LEU A 56 14.41 15.52 -1.31
CA LEU A 56 13.92 15.82 0.04
C LEU A 56 12.67 16.72 -0.01
N THR A 57 12.70 17.77 -0.84
CA THR A 57 11.57 18.72 -0.96
C THR A 57 10.35 18.04 -1.56
N SER A 58 10.49 17.28 -2.64
CA SER A 58 9.37 16.53 -3.24
C SER A 58 8.82 15.46 -2.30
N ALA A 59 9.67 14.75 -1.55
CA ALA A 59 9.22 13.77 -0.56
C ALA A 59 8.39 14.42 0.56
N VAL A 60 8.84 15.57 1.07
CA VAL A 60 8.11 16.36 2.08
C VAL A 60 6.79 16.92 1.52
N ILE A 61 6.78 17.50 0.32
CA ILE A 61 5.56 17.99 -0.32
C ILE A 61 4.58 16.83 -0.57
N THR A 62 5.05 15.66 -1.01
CA THR A 62 4.22 14.45 -1.19
C THR A 62 3.56 14.04 0.11
N ALA A 63 4.34 13.90 1.19
CA ALA A 63 3.83 13.51 2.50
C ALA A 63 2.82 14.53 3.05
N LEU A 64 3.11 15.84 2.96
CA LEU A 64 2.21 16.90 3.40
C LEU A 64 0.92 16.95 2.57
N ALA A 65 1.01 16.84 1.25
CA ALA A 65 -0.16 16.76 0.37
C ALA A 65 -1.01 15.53 0.69
N SER A 66 -0.39 14.37 0.92
CA SER A 66 -1.12 13.18 1.32
C SER A 66 -1.81 13.31 2.66
N LEU A 67 -1.15 13.91 3.66
CA LEU A 67 -1.75 14.23 4.95
C LEU A 67 -2.95 15.17 4.78
N VAL A 68 -2.79 16.28 4.04
CA VAL A 68 -3.86 17.25 3.77
C VAL A 68 -5.03 16.62 3.02
N CYS A 69 -4.79 15.74 2.05
CA CYS A 69 -5.83 14.99 1.36
C CYS A 69 -6.59 14.05 2.30
N VAL A 70 -5.90 13.24 3.11
CA VAL A 70 -6.55 12.30 4.06
C VAL A 70 -7.37 13.07 5.10
N LEU A 71 -6.83 14.16 5.65
CA LEU A 71 -7.51 15.04 6.60
C LEU A 71 -8.73 15.71 5.98
N SER A 72 -8.61 16.31 4.80
CA SER A 72 -9.72 16.99 4.11
C SER A 72 -10.80 16.02 3.64
N SER A 73 -10.43 14.80 3.21
CA SER A 73 -11.38 13.73 2.88
C SER A 73 -12.14 13.18 4.09
N SER A 74 -11.67 13.46 5.32
CA SER A 74 -12.34 13.04 6.56
C SER A 74 -13.50 13.96 6.97
N VAL A 75 -13.66 15.13 6.33
CA VAL A 75 -14.82 16.01 6.52
C VAL A 75 -16.10 15.35 6.01
N HIS A 76 -16.02 14.55 4.93
CA HIS A 76 -17.20 13.91 4.37
C HIS A 76 -17.57 12.63 5.14
N PRO A 77 -18.81 12.50 5.67
CA PRO A 77 -19.20 11.37 6.49
C PRO A 77 -19.32 10.08 5.67
N ARG A 78 -18.36 9.16 5.85
CA ARG A 78 -18.45 7.81 5.26
C ARG A 78 -19.37 6.93 6.08
N GLU A 79 -20.44 6.46 5.44
CA GLU A 79 -21.44 5.54 5.99
C GLU A 79 -20.87 4.16 6.42
N TRP A 80 -19.70 3.77 5.89
CA TRP A 80 -19.19 2.38 5.95
C TRP A 80 -17.84 2.22 6.67
N ILE A 81 -17.63 2.91 7.81
CA ILE A 81 -16.39 2.75 8.59
C ILE A 81 -16.45 1.48 9.45
N VAL A 82 -15.80 0.41 8.99
CA VAL A 82 -15.77 -0.89 9.69
C VAL A 82 -14.88 -0.88 10.94
N ASN A 83 -13.83 -0.05 10.96
CA ASN A 83 -12.87 -0.01 12.06
C ASN A 83 -13.31 0.96 13.17
N ARG A 84 -13.44 0.47 14.41
CA ARG A 84 -13.81 1.29 15.58
C ARG A 84 -12.81 2.40 15.90
N ILE A 85 -11.54 2.23 15.56
CA ILE A 85 -10.50 3.25 15.78
C ILE A 85 -10.72 4.41 14.80
N ASP A 86 -10.78 4.12 13.51
CA ASP A 86 -11.07 5.12 12.48
C ASP A 86 -12.43 5.80 12.69
N ALA A 87 -13.45 5.06 13.14
CA ALA A 87 -14.78 5.60 13.43
C ALA A 87 -14.78 6.59 14.63
N ARG A 88 -13.79 6.50 15.54
CA ARG A 88 -13.61 7.45 16.64
C ARG A 88 -12.68 8.60 16.27
N ALA A 89 -11.64 8.32 15.48
CA ALA A 89 -10.65 9.33 15.07
C ALA A 89 -11.19 10.27 13.99
N ARG A 90 -11.95 9.76 13.00
CA ARG A 90 -12.43 10.57 11.86
C ARG A 90 -13.36 11.71 12.23
N PRO A 91 -14.40 11.56 13.10
CA PRO A 91 -15.23 12.70 13.49
C PRO A 91 -14.41 13.80 14.14
N TRP A 92 -13.49 13.45 15.04
CA TRP A 92 -12.60 14.42 15.68
C TRP A 92 -11.66 15.15 14.69
N LEU A 93 -11.11 14.44 13.70
CA LEU A 93 -10.31 15.04 12.62
C LEU A 93 -11.17 15.90 11.69
N GLY A 94 -12.37 15.43 11.34
CA GLY A 94 -13.34 16.14 10.51
C GLY A 94 -13.84 17.42 11.16
N ASP A 95 -14.10 17.40 12.47
CA ASP A 95 -14.48 18.58 13.27
C ASP A 95 -13.32 19.60 13.36
N LEU A 96 -12.07 19.12 13.45
CA LEU A 96 -10.89 19.97 13.50
C LEU A 96 -10.64 20.67 12.15
N VAL A 97 -10.73 19.90 11.06
CA VAL A 97 -10.54 20.42 9.69
C VAL A 97 -11.73 21.27 9.26
N GLY A 98 -12.96 20.86 9.58
CA GLY A 98 -14.21 21.56 9.25
C GLY A 98 -14.35 22.95 9.87
N LYS A 99 -13.68 23.19 11.01
CA LYS A 99 -13.57 24.54 11.61
C LYS A 99 -12.67 25.49 10.82
N ILE A 100 -11.79 24.96 9.98
CA ILE A 100 -10.82 25.72 9.17
C ILE A 100 -11.27 25.77 7.70
N LEU A 101 -11.81 24.66 7.19
CA LEU A 101 -12.25 24.47 5.82
C LEU A 101 -13.73 24.09 5.80
N ASP A 102 -14.54 24.96 5.20
CA ASP A 102 -15.92 24.63 4.79
C ASP A 102 -15.97 23.34 3.94
N GLU A 103 -17.06 22.57 3.99
CA GLU A 103 -17.14 21.22 3.39
C GLU A 103 -16.78 21.24 1.89
N GLN A 104 -17.30 22.20 1.13
CA GLN A 104 -17.01 22.33 -0.30
C GLN A 104 -15.53 22.65 -0.56
N LYS A 105 -14.91 23.46 0.31
CA LYS A 105 -13.48 23.77 0.25
C LYS A 105 -12.64 22.55 0.62
N GLY A 106 -13.05 21.77 1.62
CA GLY A 106 -12.43 20.52 2.02
C GLY A 106 -12.38 19.51 0.87
N ILE A 107 -13.49 19.30 0.16
CA ILE A 107 -13.54 18.41 -1.00
C ILE A 107 -12.61 18.89 -2.12
N ARG A 108 -12.61 20.20 -2.43
CA ARG A 108 -11.72 20.77 -3.46
C ARG A 108 -10.24 20.63 -3.09
N VAL A 109 -9.89 20.94 -1.84
CA VAL A 109 -8.52 20.78 -1.31
C VAL A 109 -8.09 19.30 -1.32
N ALA A 110 -8.99 18.38 -0.97
CA ALA A 110 -8.71 16.94 -1.01
C ALA A 110 -8.35 16.47 -2.42
N LYS A 111 -9.12 16.88 -3.45
CA LYS A 111 -8.87 16.49 -4.84
C LYS A 111 -7.57 17.08 -5.41
N VAL A 112 -7.32 18.38 -5.20
CA VAL A 112 -6.03 19.01 -5.57
C VAL A 112 -4.85 18.33 -4.87
N SER A 113 -4.96 18.08 -3.56
CA SER A 113 -3.89 17.45 -2.77
C SER A 113 -3.68 15.98 -3.14
N HIS A 114 -4.72 15.28 -3.61
CA HIS A 114 -4.61 13.95 -4.19
C HIS A 114 -3.82 13.96 -5.49
N ASP A 115 -4.19 14.79 -6.47
CA ASP A 115 -3.54 14.83 -7.78
C ASP A 115 -2.04 15.20 -7.63
N LEU A 116 -1.78 16.18 -6.75
CA LEU A 116 -0.46 16.58 -6.26
C LEU A 116 0.34 15.40 -5.67
N ALA A 117 -0.20 14.72 -4.66
CA ALA A 117 0.49 13.63 -3.98
C ALA A 117 0.75 12.44 -4.92
N VAL A 118 -0.22 12.11 -5.77
CA VAL A 118 -0.14 11.00 -6.72
C VAL A 118 0.91 11.26 -7.79
N CYS A 119 0.96 12.47 -8.37
CA CYS A 119 1.99 12.87 -9.32
C CYS A 119 3.39 12.79 -8.71
N LEU A 120 3.61 13.47 -7.58
CA LEU A 120 4.93 13.49 -6.95
C LEU A 120 5.36 12.11 -6.46
N GLY A 121 4.43 11.29 -5.96
CA GLY A 121 4.69 9.90 -5.59
C GLY A 121 5.18 9.03 -6.75
N ASP A 122 4.54 9.13 -7.93
CA ASP A 122 4.98 8.44 -9.15
C ASP A 122 6.36 8.93 -9.60
N GLN A 123 6.62 10.24 -9.55
CA GLN A 123 7.94 10.80 -9.85
C GLN A 123 9.00 10.25 -8.88
N GLN A 124 8.75 10.32 -7.57
CA GLN A 124 9.65 9.80 -6.53
C GLN A 124 9.99 8.32 -6.75
N LEU A 125 8.97 7.50 -7.02
CA LEU A 125 9.12 6.08 -7.29
C LEU A 125 10.05 5.81 -8.48
N VAL A 126 9.82 6.47 -9.63
CA VAL A 126 10.67 6.31 -10.81
C VAL A 126 12.09 6.84 -10.58
N THR A 127 12.24 8.00 -9.93
CA THR A 127 13.58 8.55 -9.64
C THR A 127 14.38 7.70 -8.67
N ALA A 128 13.75 7.11 -7.64
CA ALA A 128 14.41 6.24 -6.67
C ALA A 128 14.90 4.94 -7.32
N ILE A 129 14.10 4.34 -8.20
CA ILE A 129 14.50 3.17 -9.00
C ILE A 129 15.69 3.52 -9.89
N ALA A 130 15.65 4.65 -10.60
CA ALA A 130 16.74 5.09 -11.46
C ALA A 130 18.05 5.35 -10.68
N LEU A 131 17.97 5.99 -9.53
CA LEU A 131 19.12 6.25 -8.65
C LEU A 131 19.73 4.96 -8.09
N LEU A 132 18.90 4.02 -7.63
CA LEU A 132 19.38 2.71 -7.18
C LEU A 132 20.04 1.93 -8.31
N ILE A 133 19.46 1.91 -9.52
CA ILE A 133 20.07 1.24 -10.68
C ILE A 133 21.42 1.90 -11.04
N ALA A 134 21.50 3.23 -11.01
CA ALA A 134 22.75 3.96 -11.26
C ALA A 134 23.82 3.67 -10.19
N ALA A 135 23.45 3.68 -8.91
CA ALA A 135 24.33 3.33 -7.80
C ALA A 135 24.78 1.87 -7.87
N LEU A 136 23.89 0.93 -8.19
CA LEU A 136 24.22 -0.49 -8.35
C LEU A 136 25.13 -0.74 -9.55
N LYS A 137 24.98 0.01 -10.64
CA LYS A 137 25.93 0.01 -11.76
C LYS A 137 27.30 0.51 -11.32
N LYS A 138 27.38 1.69 -10.69
CA LYS A 138 28.65 2.25 -10.16
C LYS A 138 29.30 1.35 -9.10
N LEU A 139 28.50 0.61 -8.32
CA LEU A 139 28.97 -0.38 -7.35
C LEU A 139 29.56 -1.63 -8.01
N GLN A 140 28.84 -2.26 -8.94
CA GLN A 140 29.18 -3.59 -9.46
C GLN A 140 30.06 -3.57 -10.71
N VAL A 141 29.90 -2.56 -11.57
CA VAL A 141 30.60 -2.44 -12.85
C VAL A 141 31.82 -1.54 -12.71
N ASP A 142 31.61 -0.32 -12.20
CA ASP A 142 32.66 0.69 -12.16
C ASP A 142 33.56 0.52 -10.92
N GLY A 143 33.01 0.00 -9.81
CA GLY A 143 33.73 -0.27 -8.56
C GLY A 143 34.19 0.98 -7.80
N THR A 144 33.80 2.18 -8.26
CA THR A 144 34.25 3.48 -7.76
C THR A 144 33.36 4.08 -6.67
N LEU A 145 32.13 3.56 -6.51
CA LEU A 145 31.17 4.11 -5.55
C LEU A 145 31.63 3.89 -4.10
N SER A 146 31.75 4.98 -3.33
CA SER A 146 32.10 4.87 -1.90
C SER A 146 30.92 4.40 -1.04
N THR A 147 31.26 3.86 0.14
CA THR A 147 30.31 3.39 1.14
C THR A 147 29.33 4.48 1.59
N TYR A 148 29.81 5.72 1.75
CA TYR A 148 28.96 6.89 2.01
C TYR A 148 27.92 7.10 0.90
N HIS A 149 28.35 7.21 -0.36
CA HIS A 149 27.44 7.52 -1.47
C HIS A 149 26.39 6.42 -1.68
N PHE A 150 26.76 5.15 -1.50
CA PHE A 150 25.79 4.06 -1.55
C PHE A 150 24.76 4.15 -0.41
N THR A 151 25.23 4.34 0.82
CA THR A 151 24.35 4.52 2.01
C THR A 151 23.39 5.70 1.81
N PHE A 152 23.88 6.80 1.25
CA PHE A 152 23.10 7.98 0.96
C PHE A 152 21.97 7.71 -0.05
N VAL A 153 22.26 7.01 -1.16
CA VAL A 153 21.25 6.60 -2.16
C VAL A 153 20.20 5.67 -1.55
N VAL A 154 20.61 4.70 -0.73
CA VAL A 154 19.68 3.78 -0.06
C VAL A 154 18.74 4.56 0.88
N ASN A 155 19.26 5.51 1.66
CA ASN A 155 18.44 6.36 2.53
C ASN A 155 17.44 7.22 1.74
N ILE A 156 17.88 7.89 0.67
CA ILE A 156 17.00 8.67 -0.22
C ILE A 156 15.93 7.80 -0.87
N ALA A 157 16.30 6.63 -1.38
CA ALA A 157 15.35 5.73 -2.05
C ALA A 157 14.32 5.14 -1.06
N THR A 158 14.73 4.89 0.18
CA THR A 158 13.82 4.44 1.26
C THR A 158 12.86 5.55 1.68
N LEU A 159 13.34 6.79 1.82
CA LEU A 159 12.49 7.97 2.02
C LEU A 159 11.50 8.19 0.86
N SER A 160 11.95 7.96 -0.38
CA SER A 160 11.12 8.04 -1.59
C SER A 160 10.03 6.95 -1.59
N SER A 161 10.34 5.73 -1.13
CA SER A 161 9.34 4.66 -0.96
C SER A 161 8.29 5.04 0.10
N ALA A 162 8.70 5.63 1.23
CA ALA A 162 7.77 6.15 2.23
C ALA A 162 6.85 7.27 1.64
N ALA A 163 7.40 8.19 0.86
CA ALA A 163 6.63 9.23 0.16
C ALA A 163 5.64 8.64 -0.87
N ASN A 164 6.05 7.64 -1.66
CA ASN A 164 5.16 6.93 -2.58
C ASN A 164 4.07 6.10 -1.85
N THR A 165 4.37 5.58 -0.66
CA THR A 165 3.38 4.90 0.19
C THR A 165 2.28 5.86 0.65
N TYR A 166 2.64 7.10 1.00
CA TYR A 166 1.68 8.17 1.27
C TYR A 166 0.79 8.45 0.05
N ALA A 167 1.39 8.63 -1.13
CA ALA A 167 0.69 8.86 -2.39
C ALA A 167 -0.30 7.73 -2.72
N SER A 168 0.12 6.48 -2.52
CA SER A 168 -0.70 5.28 -2.70
C SER A 168 -1.87 5.22 -1.71
N MET A 169 -1.65 5.60 -0.44
CA MET A 169 -2.70 5.68 0.56
C MET A 169 -3.74 6.78 0.23
N THR A 170 -3.32 7.91 -0.33
CA THR A 170 -4.26 8.93 -0.83
C THR A 170 -5.08 8.47 -2.01
N TYR A 171 -4.45 7.82 -2.99
CA TYR A 171 -5.13 7.26 -4.15
C TYR A 171 -6.26 6.30 -3.73
N TRP A 172 -5.99 5.41 -2.78
CA TRP A 172 -7.02 4.54 -2.21
C TRP A 172 -8.11 5.32 -1.47
N ASN A 173 -7.74 6.33 -0.67
CA ASN A 173 -8.75 7.12 0.04
C ASN A 173 -9.69 7.88 -0.92
N MET A 174 -9.19 8.51 -1.99
CA MET A 174 -10.03 9.22 -2.96
C MET A 174 -10.86 8.29 -3.85
N LYS A 175 -10.33 7.13 -4.23
CA LYS A 175 -11.08 6.14 -5.01
C LYS A 175 -12.40 5.71 -4.36
N TYR A 176 -12.47 5.68 -3.02
CA TYR A 176 -13.71 5.41 -2.28
C TYR A 176 -14.68 6.61 -2.22
N MET A 177 -14.26 7.81 -2.64
CA MET A 177 -15.10 9.01 -2.71
C MET A 177 -15.74 9.17 -4.10
N ASP A 178 -15.00 8.80 -5.15
CA ASP A 178 -15.44 8.91 -6.55
C ASP A 178 -16.39 7.78 -6.99
N GLU A 179 -16.54 6.71 -6.20
CA GLU A 179 -17.53 5.67 -6.50
C GLU A 179 -18.94 6.25 -6.33
N PRO A 180 -19.74 6.38 -7.42
CA PRO A 180 -21.00 7.08 -7.38
C PRO A 180 -21.96 6.37 -6.44
N LYS A 181 -22.59 7.12 -5.52
CA LYS A 181 -23.68 6.59 -4.68
C LYS A 181 -24.74 5.99 -5.61
N HIS A 182 -24.88 4.66 -5.58
CA HIS A 182 -25.89 3.94 -6.34
C HIS A 182 -27.27 4.06 -5.66
N ASP A 183 -27.73 5.29 -5.49
CA ASP A 183 -29.13 5.63 -5.20
C ASP A 183 -30.00 5.46 -6.45
N VAL A 184 -29.38 5.18 -7.60
CA VAL A 184 -30.06 4.64 -8.78
C VAL A 184 -30.64 3.28 -8.44
N VAL A 185 -31.93 3.30 -8.11
CA VAL A 185 -32.87 2.18 -8.04
C VAL A 185 -32.41 1.02 -8.91
N TYR A 186 -32.37 -0.20 -8.35
CA TYR A 186 -32.03 -1.47 -9.04
C TYR A 186 -33.06 -1.88 -10.11
N GLY A 187 -33.41 -0.97 -11.03
CA GLY A 187 -34.03 -1.29 -12.29
C GLY A 187 -33.13 -2.28 -13.03
N VAL A 188 -33.77 -3.31 -13.62
CA VAL A 188 -33.10 -4.49 -14.19
C VAL A 188 -32.41 -4.14 -15.51
N GLN A 189 -31.35 -3.33 -15.45
CA GLN A 189 -30.51 -3.06 -16.61
C GLN A 189 -29.58 -4.24 -16.87
N ASN A 190 -29.54 -4.65 -18.13
CA ASN A 190 -28.87 -5.86 -18.59
C ASN A 190 -27.40 -5.88 -18.15
N PRO A 191 -26.86 -7.05 -17.74
CA PRO A 191 -25.46 -7.17 -17.36
C PRO A 191 -24.58 -6.83 -18.57
N GLN A 192 -23.96 -5.65 -18.56
CA GLN A 192 -23.03 -5.26 -19.62
C GLN A 192 -21.87 -6.27 -19.72
N PRO A 193 -21.37 -6.54 -20.94
CA PRO A 193 -20.42 -7.62 -21.19
C PRO A 193 -19.10 -7.46 -20.43
N LEU A 194 -18.47 -8.61 -20.17
CA LEU A 194 -17.25 -8.72 -19.37
C LEU A 194 -16.09 -7.89 -19.95
N MET A 195 -15.33 -7.25 -19.04
CA MET A 195 -14.02 -6.61 -19.33
C MET A 195 -13.97 -5.81 -20.65
N THR A 196 -14.77 -4.75 -20.72
CA THR A 196 -14.58 -3.72 -21.75
C THR A 196 -13.16 -3.13 -21.65
N TRP A 197 -12.51 -2.91 -22.81
CA TRP A 197 -11.16 -2.35 -22.93
C TRP A 197 -10.92 -1.07 -22.09
N LYS A 198 -11.97 -0.25 -21.93
CA LYS A 198 -11.96 0.92 -21.03
C LYS A 198 -11.54 0.58 -19.59
N ARG A 199 -12.00 -0.56 -19.04
CA ARG A 199 -11.68 -1.01 -17.67
C ARG A 199 -10.26 -1.56 -17.53
N LEU A 200 -9.69 -2.08 -18.62
CA LEU A 200 -8.27 -2.46 -18.65
C LEU A 200 -7.41 -1.20 -18.69
N ARG A 201 -7.74 -0.24 -19.56
CA ARG A 201 -7.02 1.04 -19.71
C ARG A 201 -7.04 1.88 -18.43
N SER A 202 -8.13 1.87 -17.65
CA SER A 202 -8.18 2.53 -16.33
C SER A 202 -7.42 1.78 -15.23
N GLY A 203 -7.17 0.48 -15.38
CA GLY A 203 -6.39 -0.32 -14.44
C GLY A 203 -4.86 -0.28 -14.68
N LEU A 204 -4.44 0.02 -15.91
CA LEU A 204 -3.03 -0.02 -16.32
C LEU A 204 -2.09 0.89 -15.50
N PRO A 205 -2.41 2.18 -15.21
CA PRO A 205 -1.52 3.04 -14.43
C PRO A 205 -1.31 2.51 -13.00
N PHE A 206 -2.38 1.97 -12.39
CA PHE A 206 -2.31 1.37 -11.07
C PHE A 206 -1.46 0.08 -11.07
N ALA A 207 -1.64 -0.79 -12.07
CA ALA A 207 -0.83 -2.00 -12.21
C ALA A 207 0.66 -1.67 -12.43
N LEU A 208 0.96 -0.63 -13.21
CA LEU A 208 2.33 -0.12 -13.40
C LEU A 208 2.92 0.41 -12.09
N ARG A 209 2.20 1.25 -11.34
CA ARG A 209 2.64 1.74 -10.02
C ARG A 209 2.98 0.60 -9.07
N VAL A 210 2.12 -0.40 -8.97
CA VAL A 210 2.35 -1.58 -8.12
C VAL A 210 3.57 -2.39 -8.58
N GLY A 211 3.76 -2.57 -9.89
CA GLY A 211 4.95 -3.24 -10.44
C GLY A 211 6.25 -2.47 -10.18
N LEU A 212 6.22 -1.14 -10.31
CA LEU A 212 7.35 -0.27 -9.99
C LEU A 212 7.65 -0.27 -8.49
N MET A 213 6.63 -0.26 -7.62
CA MET A 213 6.78 -0.36 -6.17
C MET A 213 7.60 -1.61 -5.81
N TYR A 214 7.15 -2.82 -6.19
CA TYR A 214 7.91 -4.05 -5.94
C TYR A 214 9.29 -4.10 -6.59
N THR A 215 9.50 -3.34 -7.68
CA THR A 215 10.83 -3.18 -8.28
C THR A 215 11.74 -2.37 -7.37
N LEU A 216 11.25 -1.25 -6.83
CA LEU A 216 11.94 -0.45 -5.81
C LEU A 216 12.23 -1.29 -4.55
N ASP A 217 11.24 -2.04 -4.06
CA ASP A 217 11.35 -2.85 -2.85
C ASP A 217 12.40 -3.96 -3.04
N GLY A 218 12.43 -4.62 -4.19
CA GLY A 218 13.47 -5.60 -4.54
C GLY A 218 14.88 -5.00 -4.61
N LEU A 219 15.02 -3.79 -5.16
CA LEU A 219 16.29 -3.06 -5.20
C LEU A 219 16.74 -2.59 -3.81
N LEU A 220 15.81 -2.14 -2.96
CA LEU A 220 16.07 -1.75 -1.56
C LEU A 220 16.49 -2.96 -0.72
N LEU A 221 15.83 -4.12 -0.86
CA LEU A 221 16.20 -5.35 -0.18
C LEU A 221 17.60 -5.83 -0.59
N TYR A 222 17.92 -5.80 -1.89
CA TYR A 222 19.28 -6.11 -2.37
C TYR A 222 20.31 -5.12 -1.81
N SER A 223 19.99 -3.83 -1.81
CA SER A 223 20.92 -2.79 -1.37
C SER A 223 21.16 -2.84 0.14
N GLY A 224 20.11 -3.11 0.94
CA GLY A 224 20.20 -3.37 2.37
C GLY A 224 21.07 -4.59 2.70
N TRP A 225 21.00 -5.65 1.87
CA TRP A 225 21.90 -6.81 1.97
C TRP A 225 23.35 -6.49 1.58
N ALA A 226 23.57 -5.59 0.61
CA ALA A 226 24.91 -5.14 0.24
C ALA A 226 25.55 -4.31 1.36
N SER A 227 24.79 -3.41 2.00
CA SER A 227 25.24 -2.61 3.15
C SER A 227 25.40 -3.40 4.46
N PHE A 228 24.95 -4.65 4.50
CA PHE A 228 25.03 -5.50 5.69
C PHE A 228 26.46 -6.04 5.88
N ARG A 229 27.38 -5.20 6.36
CA ARG A 229 28.77 -5.54 6.66
C ARG A 229 29.23 -4.92 7.98
N GLU A 230 30.23 -5.52 8.62
CA GLU A 230 30.70 -5.08 9.93
C GLU A 230 31.32 -3.69 9.89
N ASP A 231 32.20 -3.47 8.92
CA ASP A 231 33.00 -2.24 8.82
C ASP A 231 32.29 -1.11 8.06
N TRP A 232 31.03 -1.33 7.64
CA TRP A 232 30.31 -0.45 6.71
C TRP A 232 30.28 1.01 7.19
N GLY A 233 29.81 1.25 8.42
CA GLY A 233 29.77 2.59 9.02
C GLY A 233 31.11 3.15 9.51
N ALA A 234 32.22 2.44 9.30
CA ALA A 234 33.58 2.93 9.54
C ALA A 234 34.35 3.19 8.23
N SER A 235 33.81 2.73 7.09
CA SER A 235 34.49 2.65 5.80
C SER A 235 33.90 3.61 4.76
N ASP A 236 33.32 4.73 5.19
CA ASP A 236 32.57 5.70 4.37
C ASP A 236 33.32 6.17 3.11
N GLY A 237 34.64 6.40 3.23
CA GLY A 237 35.53 6.77 2.12
C GLY A 237 36.00 5.61 1.24
N CYS A 238 35.99 4.37 1.74
CA CYS A 238 36.36 3.20 0.94
C CYS A 238 35.33 2.92 -0.18
N PRO A 239 35.75 2.30 -1.30
CA PRO A 239 34.82 1.73 -2.26
C PRO A 239 33.93 0.66 -1.62
N ALA A 240 32.61 0.84 -1.75
CA ALA A 240 31.59 -0.02 -1.17
C ALA A 240 31.72 -1.48 -1.60
N LEU A 241 32.20 -1.73 -2.83
CA LEU A 241 32.45 -3.07 -3.37
C LEU A 241 33.52 -3.83 -2.56
N CYS A 242 34.49 -3.13 -1.97
CA CYS A 242 35.55 -3.73 -1.16
C CYS A 242 35.05 -4.13 0.21
N VAL A 243 34.31 -3.24 0.88
CA VAL A 243 33.60 -3.57 2.12
C VAL A 243 32.67 -4.78 1.90
N MET A 244 31.90 -4.79 0.80
CA MET A 244 30.97 -5.87 0.48
C MET A 244 31.65 -7.23 0.25
N LYS A 245 32.90 -7.26 -0.25
CA LYS A 245 33.66 -8.49 -0.53
C LYS A 245 34.52 -8.97 0.65
N ASN A 246 35.14 -8.05 1.37
CA ASN A 246 36.20 -8.36 2.34
C ASN A 246 35.73 -8.32 3.80
N SER A 247 34.69 -7.54 4.12
CA SER A 247 34.15 -7.46 5.48
C SER A 247 33.17 -8.61 5.76
N PRO A 248 33.14 -9.19 6.98
CA PRO A 248 32.14 -10.17 7.37
C PRO A 248 30.76 -9.53 7.65
N LEU A 249 29.76 -10.38 7.92
CA LEU A 249 28.42 -9.97 8.31
C LEU A 249 28.37 -9.56 9.80
N GLY A 250 28.66 -8.30 10.10
CA GLY A 250 28.73 -7.80 11.48
C GLY A 250 27.37 -7.58 12.16
N TRP A 251 27.34 -7.71 13.50
CA TRP A 251 26.08 -7.63 14.28
C TRP A 251 25.31 -6.32 14.09
N LYS A 252 26.00 -5.17 14.03
CA LYS A 252 25.36 -3.85 13.93
C LYS A 252 24.58 -3.71 12.61
N GLY A 253 25.25 -3.96 11.47
CA GLY A 253 24.59 -3.96 10.16
C GLY A 253 23.44 -4.97 10.04
N ARG A 254 23.43 -6.04 10.86
CA ARG A 254 22.29 -6.98 10.92
C ARG A 254 21.04 -6.32 11.49
N GLN A 255 21.19 -5.44 12.46
CA GLN A 255 20.07 -4.69 13.05
C GLN A 255 19.49 -3.73 12.02
N ASP A 256 20.35 -3.00 11.30
CA ASP A 256 19.95 -2.07 10.24
C ASP A 256 19.26 -2.79 9.06
N MET A 257 19.81 -3.94 8.63
CA MET A 257 19.18 -4.79 7.61
C MET A 257 17.80 -5.30 8.08
N ILE A 258 17.69 -5.80 9.32
CA ILE A 258 16.40 -6.25 9.88
C ILE A 258 15.40 -5.09 9.93
N PHE A 259 15.83 -3.89 10.29
CA PHE A 259 14.99 -2.70 10.34
C PHE A 259 14.47 -2.31 8.94
N ASN A 260 15.34 -2.29 7.94
CA ASN A 260 14.96 -2.02 6.54
C ASN A 260 14.05 -3.10 5.95
N VAL A 261 14.33 -4.38 6.22
CA VAL A 261 13.47 -5.52 5.81
C VAL A 261 12.11 -5.44 6.48
N ILE A 262 12.05 -5.13 7.79
CA ILE A 262 10.78 -4.90 8.50
C ILE A 262 10.05 -3.72 7.89
N PHE A 263 10.71 -2.60 7.62
CA PHE A 263 10.09 -1.43 7.01
C PHE A 263 9.40 -1.78 5.68
N VAL A 264 10.16 -2.28 4.70
CA VAL A 264 9.65 -2.66 3.37
C VAL A 264 8.48 -3.65 3.50
N ILE A 265 8.65 -4.73 4.26
CA ILE A 265 7.57 -5.70 4.48
C ILE A 265 6.35 -5.05 5.15
N SER A 266 6.54 -4.08 6.05
CA SER A 266 5.47 -3.42 6.80
C SER A 266 4.68 -2.40 5.98
N SER A 267 5.33 -1.63 5.09
CA SER A 267 4.65 -0.73 4.13
C SER A 267 3.86 -1.55 3.12
N ASP A 268 4.51 -2.55 2.53
CA ASP A 268 3.99 -3.24 1.35
C ASP A 268 2.86 -4.19 1.71
N ILE A 269 2.91 -4.81 2.90
CA ILE A 269 1.78 -5.58 3.43
C ILE A 269 0.55 -4.70 3.60
N ALA A 270 0.68 -3.42 3.99
CA ALA A 270 -0.48 -2.53 4.11
C ALA A 270 -1.12 -2.28 2.73
N VAL A 271 -0.30 -2.00 1.71
CA VAL A 271 -0.77 -1.81 0.32
C VAL A 271 -1.35 -3.11 -0.25
N LEU A 272 -0.71 -4.26 -0.04
CA LEU A 272 -1.19 -5.58 -0.41
C LEU A 272 -2.53 -5.92 0.24
N VAL A 273 -2.69 -5.69 1.54
CA VAL A 273 -3.95 -5.93 2.26
C VAL A 273 -5.06 -5.00 1.73
N GLN A 274 -4.75 -3.76 1.35
CA GLN A 274 -5.70 -2.87 0.68
C GLN A 274 -6.08 -3.36 -0.73
N ILE A 275 -5.11 -3.83 -1.54
CA ILE A 275 -5.36 -4.43 -2.86
C ILE A 275 -6.24 -5.69 -2.72
N ILE A 276 -5.88 -6.61 -1.83
CA ILE A 276 -6.59 -7.88 -1.59
C ILE A 276 -7.98 -7.63 -1.01
N SER A 277 -8.13 -6.66 -0.10
CA SER A 277 -9.46 -6.23 0.38
C SER A 277 -10.27 -5.49 -0.68
N SER A 278 -9.66 -4.94 -1.73
CA SER A 278 -10.38 -4.44 -2.89
C SER A 278 -10.79 -5.56 -3.88
N PHE A 279 -10.13 -6.71 -3.85
CA PHE A 279 -10.26 -7.77 -4.87
C PHE A 279 -10.84 -9.08 -4.34
N ARG A 280 -12.18 -9.23 -4.35
CA ARG A 280 -12.97 -10.49 -4.12
C ARG A 280 -12.79 -11.19 -2.77
N VAL A 281 -11.60 -11.23 -2.20
CA VAL A 281 -11.27 -11.77 -0.89
C VAL A 281 -11.98 -10.98 0.21
N TRP A 282 -12.30 -9.69 0.02
CA TRP A 282 -13.21 -8.97 0.92
C TRP A 282 -14.64 -9.51 0.88
N CYS A 283 -15.19 -9.81 -0.29
CA CYS A 283 -16.49 -10.49 -0.36
C CYS A 283 -16.42 -11.83 0.38
N TRP A 284 -15.36 -12.62 0.20
CA TRP A 284 -15.19 -13.87 0.95
C TRP A 284 -15.00 -13.64 2.46
N TRP A 285 -14.18 -12.68 2.87
CA TRP A 285 -13.90 -12.35 4.27
C TRP A 285 -15.17 -11.86 4.98
N VAL A 286 -15.86 -10.86 4.42
CA VAL A 286 -17.10 -10.30 4.98
C VAL A 286 -18.24 -11.32 4.95
N LEU A 287 -18.37 -12.14 3.90
CA LEU A 287 -19.49 -13.09 3.77
C LEU A 287 -19.24 -14.46 4.43
N HIS A 288 -18.01 -14.87 4.74
CA HIS A 288 -17.72 -16.21 5.29
C HIS A 288 -16.89 -16.21 6.59
N MET A 289 -15.94 -15.28 6.78
CA MET A 289 -15.04 -15.29 7.94
C MET A 289 -15.53 -14.34 9.03
N ARG A 290 -15.84 -13.08 8.70
CA ARG A 290 -16.33 -12.07 9.65
C ARG A 290 -17.52 -12.55 10.49
N PRO A 291 -18.57 -13.19 9.93
CA PRO A 291 -19.74 -13.58 10.72
C PRO A 291 -19.37 -14.64 11.78
N LYS A 292 -18.44 -15.54 11.44
CA LYS A 292 -17.97 -16.63 12.31
C LYS A 292 -16.94 -16.20 13.35
N VAL A 293 -16.26 -15.07 13.14
CA VAL A 293 -15.14 -14.60 13.99
C VAL A 293 -15.53 -13.41 14.87
N ILE A 294 -16.44 -12.54 14.40
CA ILE A 294 -16.72 -11.22 15.00
C ILE A 294 -18.21 -11.09 15.37
N ASP A 295 -19.12 -11.41 14.46
CA ASP A 295 -20.49 -10.89 14.55
C ASP A 295 -21.39 -11.64 15.54
N ASP A 296 -21.00 -12.83 16.00
CA ASP A 296 -21.65 -13.56 17.11
C ASP A 296 -21.69 -12.72 18.41
N ARG A 297 -20.74 -11.80 18.62
CA ARG A 297 -20.64 -10.96 19.82
C ARG A 297 -20.70 -9.44 19.56
N GLY A 298 -20.74 -9.00 18.30
CA GLY A 298 -20.34 -7.63 17.93
C GLY A 298 -21.42 -6.65 17.47
N LEU A 299 -22.51 -7.10 16.83
CA LEU A 299 -23.53 -6.22 16.22
C LEU A 299 -24.84 -6.14 17.04
N PRO A 300 -25.47 -4.95 17.10
CA PRO A 300 -26.79 -4.78 17.72
C PRO A 300 -27.87 -5.56 16.95
N VAL A 301 -28.87 -6.05 17.70
CA VAL A 301 -29.90 -6.96 17.20
C VAL A 301 -30.73 -6.39 16.04
N SER A 302 -30.88 -5.06 15.98
CA SER A 302 -31.60 -4.34 14.92
C SER A 302 -30.96 -4.44 13.54
N LEU A 303 -29.63 -4.45 13.44
CA LEU A 303 -28.94 -4.71 12.17
C LEU A 303 -28.97 -6.21 11.82
N ARG A 304 -28.87 -7.07 12.84
CA ARG A 304 -28.84 -8.52 12.70
C ARG A 304 -30.13 -9.11 12.11
N SER A 305 -31.29 -8.47 12.26
CA SER A 305 -32.57 -8.94 11.67
C SER A 305 -32.68 -8.63 10.18
N LYS A 306 -32.38 -7.39 9.77
CA LYS A 306 -32.43 -6.95 8.37
C LYS A 306 -31.40 -7.68 7.50
N GLU A 307 -30.19 -7.84 8.03
CA GLU A 307 -29.12 -8.52 7.31
C GLU A 307 -29.37 -10.04 7.15
N ARG A 308 -29.97 -10.71 8.15
CA ARG A 308 -30.25 -12.15 8.12
C ARG A 308 -31.31 -12.56 7.09
N THR A 309 -32.21 -11.65 6.70
CA THR A 309 -33.24 -11.92 5.67
C THR A 309 -32.71 -11.70 4.25
N GLU A 310 -31.83 -10.73 4.03
CA GLU A 310 -31.32 -10.38 2.69
C GLU A 310 -30.05 -11.15 2.30
N GLN A 311 -29.14 -11.45 3.25
CA GLN A 311 -27.89 -12.17 2.98
C GLN A 311 -28.04 -13.50 2.22
N PRO A 312 -28.95 -14.44 2.54
CA PRO A 312 -29.00 -15.73 1.83
C PRO A 312 -29.36 -15.60 0.35
N ALA A 313 -30.24 -14.64 0.01
CA ALA A 313 -30.58 -14.34 -1.38
C ALA A 313 -29.40 -13.69 -2.13
N LEU A 314 -28.69 -12.77 -1.48
CA LEU A 314 -27.50 -12.11 -2.03
C LEU A 314 -26.34 -13.11 -2.24
N LEU A 315 -26.08 -13.96 -1.25
CA LEU A 315 -25.11 -15.06 -1.30
C LEU A 315 -25.39 -16.00 -2.47
N THR A 316 -26.65 -16.41 -2.66
CA THR A 316 -27.03 -17.32 -3.75
C THR A 316 -26.80 -16.66 -5.12
N ARG A 317 -27.08 -15.36 -5.27
CA ARG A 317 -26.82 -14.59 -6.50
C ARG A 317 -25.32 -14.42 -6.78
N ILE A 318 -24.52 -14.07 -5.78
CA ILE A 318 -23.05 -13.92 -5.90
C ILE A 318 -22.40 -15.27 -6.19
N TRP A 319 -22.78 -16.34 -5.47
CA TRP A 319 -22.25 -17.69 -5.67
C TRP A 319 -22.58 -18.21 -7.07
N ARG A 320 -23.82 -18.03 -7.56
CA ARG A 320 -24.20 -18.39 -8.94
C ARG A 320 -23.40 -17.59 -9.98
N ARG A 321 -23.11 -16.29 -9.75
CA ARG A 321 -22.21 -15.49 -10.60
C ARG A 321 -20.75 -15.96 -10.58
N CYS A 322 -20.23 -16.42 -9.44
CA CYS A 322 -18.86 -16.92 -9.34
C CYS A 322 -18.69 -18.33 -9.93
N ARG A 323 -19.65 -19.23 -9.71
CA ARG A 323 -19.60 -20.63 -10.18
C ARG A 323 -19.61 -20.75 -11.70
N MET A 324 -20.29 -19.84 -12.40
CA MET A 324 -20.37 -19.79 -13.88
C MET A 324 -19.00 -19.58 -14.57
N LYS A 325 -17.91 -19.29 -13.83
CA LYS A 325 -16.55 -19.11 -14.40
C LYS A 325 -15.63 -20.34 -14.33
N VAL A 326 -16.05 -21.42 -13.69
CA VAL A 326 -15.19 -22.61 -13.48
C VAL A 326 -15.52 -23.75 -14.47
N GLN A 327 -16.63 -23.64 -15.22
CA GLN A 327 -17.21 -24.76 -15.96
C GLN A 327 -17.23 -24.56 -17.50
N SER A 328 -16.51 -23.56 -18.03
CA SER A 328 -16.50 -23.23 -19.48
C SER A 328 -15.11 -23.37 -20.12
N PHE A 329 -14.28 -24.28 -19.63
CA PHE A 329 -12.93 -24.56 -20.17
C PHE A 329 -12.60 -26.07 -20.11
N SER A 330 -13.51 -26.89 -20.61
CA SER A 330 -13.28 -28.29 -21.03
C SER A 330 -14.58 -28.87 -21.57
N GLU A 331 -14.82 -28.76 -22.87
CA GLU A 331 -15.46 -29.80 -23.70
C GLU A 331 -15.60 -29.28 -25.14
N GLU A 332 -14.62 -29.64 -25.99
CA GLU A 332 -14.84 -29.68 -27.44
C GLU A 332 -14.18 -30.95 -28.01
N VAL A 333 -14.99 -31.69 -28.75
CA VAL A 333 -14.64 -32.70 -29.78
C VAL A 333 -13.78 -33.91 -29.38
N VAL A 334 -14.45 -35.06 -29.14
CA VAL A 334 -14.14 -36.34 -29.81
C VAL A 334 -15.47 -37.02 -30.19
N GLU A 335 -15.48 -37.72 -31.33
CA GLU A 335 -16.68 -38.19 -32.04
C GLU A 335 -17.31 -39.51 -31.51
N ASN A 336 -18.58 -39.71 -31.88
CA ASN A 336 -19.32 -40.98 -31.91
C ASN A 336 -18.86 -41.81 -33.17
N PRO A 337 -19.22 -43.11 -33.40
CA PRO A 337 -20.44 -43.79 -32.94
C PRO A 337 -20.33 -45.31 -32.56
N HIS A 338 -21.50 -45.88 -32.23
CA HIS A 338 -21.88 -47.32 -32.27
C HIS A 338 -21.25 -48.31 -31.27
N GLN A 339 -22.08 -48.82 -30.35
CA GLN A 339 -22.52 -50.23 -30.44
C GLN A 339 -23.84 -50.50 -29.69
N MET A 340 -24.36 -51.72 -29.87
CA MET A 340 -25.77 -52.10 -29.74
C MET A 340 -25.87 -53.48 -29.06
N SER A 341 -26.75 -53.66 -28.05
CA SER A 341 -27.55 -54.90 -27.82
C SER A 341 -28.06 -55.06 -26.36
N ARG A 342 -29.34 -54.72 -26.15
CA ARG A 342 -30.42 -55.67 -25.77
C ARG A 342 -30.09 -56.88 -24.87
N LYS A 343 -30.71 -56.92 -23.68
CA LYS A 343 -31.46 -58.05 -23.07
C LYS A 343 -32.21 -57.54 -21.81
N ASP A 344 -33.54 -57.64 -21.79
CA ASP A 344 -34.37 -58.58 -20.97
C ASP A 344 -34.30 -58.32 -19.44
N ARG A 345 -35.38 -58.36 -18.62
CA ARG A 345 -36.85 -58.48 -18.79
C ARG A 345 -37.53 -58.36 -17.40
N ILE A 346 -38.76 -57.79 -17.32
CA ILE A 346 -39.87 -58.22 -16.41
C ILE A 346 -39.61 -58.00 -14.87
N GLN A 347 -40.52 -57.67 -13.93
CA GLN A 347 -42.00 -57.63 -13.74
C GLN A 347 -42.29 -56.40 -12.81
N SER A 348 -43.40 -55.62 -12.84
CA SER A 348 -44.82 -55.92 -12.53
C SER A 348 -45.03 -56.53 -11.13
N ILE A 349 -45.87 -56.04 -10.21
CA ILE A 349 -46.96 -55.01 -10.23
C ILE A 349 -47.17 -54.50 -8.77
N LEU A 350 -47.34 -53.19 -8.47
CA LEU A 350 -48.60 -52.40 -8.29
C LEU A 350 -49.51 -52.84 -7.10
N PHE A 351 -50.19 -51.85 -6.48
CA PHE A 351 -51.00 -51.90 -5.23
C PHE A 351 -50.17 -51.96 -3.93
N GLY A 352 -50.59 -51.37 -2.81
CA GLY A 352 -51.82 -50.62 -2.51
C GLY A 352 -51.95 -50.52 -0.97
N PRO A 353 -52.60 -49.49 -0.39
CA PRO A 353 -52.49 -49.17 1.03
C PRO A 353 -53.46 -49.99 1.90
N SER A 354 -53.25 -50.05 3.23
CA SER A 354 -54.13 -49.38 4.23
C SER A 354 -53.81 -49.70 5.71
N ILE A 355 -54.20 -48.76 6.58
CA ILE A 355 -54.70 -48.92 7.97
C ILE A 355 -53.77 -49.39 9.10
N ASP A 356 -53.56 -48.46 10.03
CA ASP A 356 -53.62 -48.49 11.50
C ASP A 356 -53.21 -49.74 12.32
N GLY A 357 -52.48 -49.47 13.41
CA GLY A 357 -52.17 -50.48 14.44
C GLY A 357 -51.39 -49.94 15.63
N CYS A 358 -52.01 -49.13 16.49
CA CYS A 358 -51.42 -48.76 17.78
C CYS A 358 -51.18 -49.98 18.68
N ARG A 359 -49.94 -50.30 19.08
CA ARG A 359 -49.69 -50.86 20.43
C ARG A 359 -48.26 -50.71 20.98
N GLN A 360 -48.15 -49.83 21.97
CA GLN A 360 -47.69 -50.13 23.34
C GLN A 360 -46.31 -50.80 23.55
N GLN A 361 -45.42 -50.01 24.16
CA GLN A 361 -44.47 -50.36 25.22
C GLN A 361 -44.21 -51.85 25.52
N ASN A 362 -42.93 -52.24 25.53
CA ASN A 362 -42.32 -52.77 26.76
C ASN A 362 -40.80 -52.54 26.78
N SER A 363 -40.27 -52.34 27.98
CA SER A 363 -38.83 -52.21 28.24
C SER A 363 -38.20 -53.56 28.56
N THR A 364 -36.93 -53.74 28.19
CA THR A 364 -36.02 -54.51 29.04
C THR A 364 -34.58 -54.04 28.89
N ASN A 365 -33.84 -54.12 30.00
CA ASN A 365 -32.47 -53.66 30.13
C ASN A 365 -31.49 -54.54 29.34
N GLN A 366 -30.39 -53.95 28.87
CA GLN A 366 -29.12 -54.66 28.84
C GLN A 366 -27.94 -53.72 29.12
N HIS A 367 -27.29 -53.96 30.27
CA HIS A 367 -25.98 -53.44 30.60
C HIS A 367 -24.93 -54.07 29.68
N THR A 368 -24.09 -53.26 29.03
CA THR A 368 -22.75 -53.68 28.60
C THR A 368 -21.74 -52.65 29.08
N SER A 369 -20.71 -53.14 29.76
CA SER A 369 -19.63 -52.36 30.35
C SER A 369 -18.41 -52.41 29.43
N ASP A 370 -18.16 -51.34 28.68
CA ASP A 370 -16.91 -51.17 27.94
C ASP A 370 -16.11 -49.97 28.48
N GLY A 371 -15.10 -50.26 29.30
CA GLY A 371 -14.18 -49.27 29.83
C GLY A 371 -13.20 -48.79 28.77
N ARG A 372 -13.48 -47.65 28.12
CA ARG A 372 -12.46 -46.89 27.39
C ARG A 372 -11.84 -45.82 28.31
N PRO A 373 -10.50 -45.74 28.43
CA PRO A 373 -9.87 -44.71 29.24
C PRO A 373 -10.14 -43.32 28.64
N PHE A 374 -10.66 -42.42 29.48
CA PHE A 374 -11.08 -41.07 29.12
C PHE A 374 -9.88 -40.19 28.73
N SER A 375 -9.64 -40.01 27.43
CA SER A 375 -8.67 -39.05 26.90
C SER A 375 -9.28 -37.64 26.73
N THR A 376 -9.84 -37.08 27.81
CA THR A 376 -10.42 -35.72 27.82
C THR A 376 -9.40 -34.62 28.16
N THR A 377 -8.29 -34.96 28.78
CA THR A 377 -7.34 -33.99 29.35
C THR A 377 -6.59 -33.16 28.30
N VAL A 378 -6.43 -33.68 27.07
CA VAL A 378 -5.74 -33.00 25.96
C VAL A 378 -6.64 -31.99 25.23
N GLY A 379 -7.97 -32.16 25.31
CA GLY A 379 -8.93 -31.27 24.62
C GLY A 379 -9.05 -29.88 25.26
N LEU A 380 -8.95 -29.80 26.59
CA LEU A 380 -9.19 -28.58 27.34
C LEU A 380 -8.04 -27.56 27.17
N THR A 381 -6.78 -27.96 27.38
CA THR A 381 -5.62 -27.05 27.33
C THR A 381 -5.50 -26.31 26.00
N ARG A 382 -5.76 -26.99 24.88
CA ARG A 382 -5.75 -26.40 23.54
C ARG A 382 -6.78 -25.27 23.37
N GLN A 383 -7.95 -25.37 24.01
CA GLN A 383 -9.01 -24.37 23.87
C GLN A 383 -8.76 -23.10 24.71
N TRP A 384 -8.09 -23.23 25.85
CA TRP A 384 -7.72 -22.11 26.71
C TRP A 384 -6.59 -21.24 26.15
N ILE A 385 -5.66 -21.80 25.37
CA ILE A 385 -4.54 -21.03 24.75
C ILE A 385 -4.96 -20.40 23.41
N ILE A 386 -5.75 -21.09 22.59
CA ILE A 386 -6.11 -20.59 21.25
C ILE A 386 -7.06 -19.39 21.32
N ARG A 387 -8.05 -19.39 22.23
CA ARG A 387 -9.03 -18.29 22.35
C ARG A 387 -8.42 -16.91 22.66
N PRO A 388 -7.55 -16.73 23.68
CA PRO A 388 -6.91 -15.45 23.93
C PRO A 388 -5.96 -15.06 22.79
N SER A 389 -5.21 -16.02 22.21
CA SER A 389 -4.35 -15.75 21.05
C SER A 389 -5.11 -15.19 19.86
N ILE A 390 -6.26 -15.80 19.49
CA ILE A 390 -7.13 -15.27 18.43
C ILE A 390 -7.69 -13.88 18.80
N ALA A 391 -8.07 -13.65 20.06
CA ALA A 391 -8.57 -12.35 20.49
C ALA A 391 -7.50 -11.25 20.44
N VAL A 392 -6.25 -11.56 20.82
CA VAL A 392 -5.11 -10.64 20.71
C VAL A 392 -4.76 -10.38 19.24
N LEU A 393 -4.63 -11.42 18.41
CA LEU A 393 -4.35 -11.28 16.98
C LEU A 393 -5.45 -10.49 16.26
N SER A 394 -6.73 -10.70 16.59
CA SER A 394 -7.85 -9.92 16.04
C SER A 394 -7.79 -8.44 16.44
N ARG A 395 -7.42 -8.12 17.68
CA ARG A 395 -7.20 -6.73 18.13
C ARG A 395 -5.99 -6.09 17.45
N LEU A 396 -4.88 -6.80 17.33
CA LEU A 396 -3.68 -6.34 16.61
C LEU A 396 -3.97 -6.10 15.13
N TRP A 397 -4.76 -6.98 14.49
CA TRP A 397 -5.23 -6.82 13.12
C TRP A 397 -6.14 -5.61 12.93
N LEU A 398 -7.05 -5.33 13.89
CA LEU A 398 -7.86 -4.11 13.89
C LEU A 398 -7.04 -2.84 14.10
N ILE A 399 -5.98 -2.88 14.92
CA ILE A 399 -5.04 -1.77 15.07
C ILE A 399 -4.24 -1.58 13.77
N ARG A 400 -3.70 -2.66 13.19
CA ARG A 400 -2.90 -2.61 11.95
C ARG A 400 -3.68 -2.10 10.75
N ASN A 401 -4.96 -2.46 10.64
CA ASN A 401 -5.87 -2.01 9.59
C ASN A 401 -6.61 -0.70 9.94
N SER A 402 -6.18 0.03 10.96
CA SER A 402 -6.64 1.40 11.21
C SER A 402 -5.91 2.33 10.25
N SER A 403 -6.65 3.02 9.39
CA SER A 403 -6.06 4.00 8.46
C SER A 403 -5.30 5.08 9.25
N PHE A 404 -5.82 5.48 10.41
CA PHE A 404 -5.15 6.41 11.31
C PHE A 404 -3.81 5.86 11.85
N PHE A 405 -3.77 4.57 12.24
CA PHE A 405 -2.53 3.97 12.75
C PHE A 405 -1.50 3.78 11.63
N SER A 406 -1.91 3.33 10.43
CA SER A 406 -1.03 3.24 9.27
C SER A 406 -0.41 4.60 8.91
N LEU A 407 -1.19 5.69 9.03
CA LEU A 407 -0.69 7.05 8.78
C LEU A 407 0.34 7.48 9.83
N LEU A 408 0.11 7.21 11.11
CA LEU A 408 1.07 7.49 12.19
C LEU A 408 2.36 6.69 12.04
N GLU A 409 2.24 5.39 11.76
CA GLU A 409 3.37 4.49 11.51
C GLU A 409 4.21 4.99 10.33
N LEU A 410 3.56 5.28 9.20
CA LEU A 410 4.23 5.83 8.02
C LEU A 410 4.90 7.19 8.30
N THR A 411 4.29 8.03 9.15
CA THR A 411 4.88 9.31 9.58
C THR A 411 6.12 9.10 10.44
N ALA A 412 6.11 8.12 11.36
CA ALA A 412 7.29 7.77 12.15
C ALA A 412 8.43 7.28 11.25
N TRP A 413 8.14 6.37 10.31
CA TRP A 413 9.12 5.89 9.33
C TRP A 413 9.68 7.00 8.45
N PHE A 414 8.82 7.86 7.90
CA PHE A 414 9.24 9.01 7.10
C PHE A 414 10.18 9.94 7.87
N CYS A 415 9.86 10.27 9.12
CA CYS A 415 10.73 11.09 9.97
C CYS A 415 12.08 10.42 10.27
N VAL A 416 12.12 9.09 10.46
CA VAL A 416 13.36 8.34 10.66
C VAL A 416 14.23 8.38 9.41
N PHE A 417 13.70 8.06 8.22
CA PHE A 417 14.49 8.10 6.98
C PHE A 417 14.90 9.51 6.57
N PHE A 418 14.08 10.52 6.84
CA PHE A 418 14.44 11.92 6.65
C PHE A 418 15.63 12.29 7.56
N SER A 419 15.55 11.98 8.85
CA SER A 419 16.64 12.21 9.81
C SER A 419 17.93 11.49 9.40
N TRP A 420 17.84 10.21 9.00
CA TRP A 420 19.00 9.43 8.55
C TRP A 420 19.61 9.96 7.25
N THR A 421 18.80 10.44 6.30
CA THR A 421 19.30 11.07 5.07
C THR A 421 20.09 12.34 5.39
N ILE A 422 19.57 13.19 6.28
CA ILE A 422 20.26 14.41 6.73
C ILE A 422 21.52 14.09 7.55
N GLN A 423 21.45 13.12 8.47
CA GLN A 423 22.62 12.70 9.26
C GLN A 423 23.72 12.11 8.37
N CYS A 424 23.36 11.26 7.41
CA CYS A 424 24.29 10.70 6.43
C CYS A 424 24.99 11.83 5.65
N ARG A 425 24.22 12.78 5.10
CA ARG A 425 24.75 13.98 4.42
C ARG A 425 25.80 14.71 5.27
N VAL A 426 25.46 15.03 6.53
CA VAL A 426 26.34 15.75 7.45
C VAL A 426 27.61 14.96 7.79
N VAL A 427 27.52 13.63 7.93
CA VAL A 427 28.69 12.77 8.16
C VAL A 427 29.63 12.80 6.95
N GLY A 428 29.12 12.65 5.74
CA GLY A 428 29.92 12.72 4.51
C GLY A 428 30.60 14.08 4.33
N GLU A 429 29.86 15.18 4.49
CA GLU A 429 30.41 16.53 4.39
C GLU A 429 31.54 16.78 5.40
N ASN A 430 31.47 16.20 6.61
CA ASN A 430 32.50 16.30 7.64
C ASN A 430 33.76 15.46 7.36
N GLN A 431 33.67 14.42 6.53
CA GLN A 431 34.82 13.59 6.13
C GLN A 431 35.50 14.06 4.84
N MET A 432 34.79 14.78 3.98
CA MET A 432 35.34 15.40 2.77
C MET A 432 36.29 16.55 3.12
N THR A 433 37.30 16.77 2.28
CA THR A 433 38.08 18.01 2.30
C THR A 433 37.20 19.19 1.88
N ARG A 434 37.66 20.42 2.11
CA ARG A 434 36.91 21.62 1.72
C ARG A 434 36.65 21.66 0.21
N ASP A 435 37.65 21.36 -0.59
CA ASP A 435 37.56 21.44 -2.06
C ASP A 435 36.62 20.37 -2.61
N GLU A 436 36.64 19.15 -2.06
CA GLU A 436 35.69 18.08 -2.39
C GLU A 436 34.26 18.46 -1.97
N ARG A 437 34.07 19.05 -0.78
CA ARG A 437 32.75 19.55 -0.34
C ARG A 437 32.20 20.65 -1.26
N GLU A 438 33.05 21.59 -1.69
CA GLU A 438 32.67 22.64 -2.65
C GLU A 438 32.36 22.04 -4.04
N ALA A 439 33.08 21.01 -4.47
CA ALA A 439 32.81 20.27 -5.71
C ALA A 439 31.50 19.45 -5.66
N GLU A 440 31.15 18.87 -4.50
CA GLU A 440 29.89 18.15 -4.30
C GLU A 440 28.68 19.10 -4.25
N GLN A 441 28.87 20.30 -3.68
CA GLN A 441 27.86 21.35 -3.63
C GLN A 441 27.72 22.12 -4.96
N ALA A 442 28.64 21.96 -5.91
CA ALA A 442 28.53 22.55 -7.23
C ALA A 442 27.33 21.96 -8.00
N MET A 443 26.58 22.81 -8.73
CA MET A 443 25.45 22.35 -9.54
C MET A 443 25.92 21.68 -10.83
N GLY A 444 26.05 20.35 -10.80
CA GLY A 444 26.33 19.52 -11.97
C GLY A 444 25.11 19.34 -12.89
N PHE A 445 25.35 18.90 -14.13
CA PHE A 445 24.28 18.66 -15.12
C PHE A 445 23.27 17.59 -14.64
N GLY A 446 23.70 16.59 -13.86
CA GLY A 446 22.80 15.61 -13.24
C GLY A 446 21.75 16.23 -12.32
N GLN A 447 22.03 17.39 -11.72
CA GLN A 447 21.11 18.09 -10.81
C GLN A 447 20.02 18.88 -11.54
N ILE A 448 20.19 19.14 -12.84
CA ILE A 448 19.23 19.88 -13.68
C ILE A 448 17.96 19.06 -13.94
N VAL A 449 18.08 17.73 -14.06
CA VAL A 449 16.94 16.85 -14.35
C VAL A 449 15.89 16.85 -13.21
N PRO A 450 16.24 16.63 -11.93
CA PRO A 450 15.28 16.76 -10.83
C PRO A 450 14.61 18.13 -10.73
N VAL A 451 15.33 19.21 -11.04
CA VAL A 451 14.77 20.58 -11.06
C VAL A 451 13.74 20.72 -12.19
N PHE A 452 14.01 20.22 -13.40
CA PHE A 452 13.03 20.22 -14.49
C PHE A 452 11.80 19.36 -14.16
N LEU A 453 11.96 18.22 -13.51
CA LEU A 453 10.82 17.41 -13.06
C LEU A 453 9.94 18.19 -12.06
N LEU A 454 10.55 18.95 -11.14
CA LEU A 454 9.83 19.84 -10.23
C LEU A 454 9.10 20.98 -10.97
N VAL A 455 9.67 21.51 -12.06
CA VAL A 455 8.99 22.49 -12.94
C VAL A 455 7.80 21.87 -13.69
N LEU A 456 7.96 20.68 -14.27
CA LEU A 456 6.85 19.96 -14.93
C LEU A 456 5.69 19.69 -13.96
N PHE A 457 6.03 19.37 -12.71
CA PHE A 457 5.06 19.21 -11.63
C PHE A 457 4.31 20.54 -11.32
N VAL A 458 5.00 21.69 -11.25
CA VAL A 458 4.34 23.00 -11.04
C VAL A 458 3.37 23.33 -12.17
N LEU A 459 3.68 22.96 -13.41
CA LEU A 459 2.78 23.12 -14.55
C LEU A 459 1.53 22.22 -14.42
N GLN A 460 1.70 20.95 -14.04
CA GLN A 460 0.58 20.03 -13.81
C GLN A 460 -0.35 20.48 -12.66
N MET A 461 0.21 21.07 -11.61
CA MET A 461 -0.57 21.74 -10.56
C MET A 461 -1.42 22.88 -11.13
N ALA A 462 -0.81 23.77 -11.93
CA ALA A 462 -1.53 24.89 -12.55
C ALA A 462 -2.67 24.40 -13.47
N ASP A 463 -2.44 23.33 -14.23
CA ASP A 463 -3.47 22.72 -15.07
C ASP A 463 -4.63 22.12 -14.24
N SER A 464 -4.34 21.36 -13.17
CA SER A 464 -5.40 20.84 -12.27
C SER A 464 -6.20 21.97 -11.62
N PHE A 465 -5.56 23.05 -11.16
CA PHE A 465 -6.27 24.24 -10.66
C PHE A 465 -7.16 24.89 -11.73
N ASN A 466 -6.66 25.01 -12.96
CA ASN A 466 -7.41 25.61 -14.08
C ASN A 466 -8.65 24.78 -14.47
N GLU A 467 -8.56 23.44 -14.46
CA GLU A 467 -9.72 22.57 -14.71
C GLU A 467 -10.80 22.74 -13.63
N HIS A 468 -10.41 22.71 -12.35
CA HIS A 468 -11.36 22.88 -11.23
C HIS A 468 -12.06 24.25 -11.21
N CYS A 469 -11.36 25.31 -11.64
CA CYS A 469 -11.96 26.63 -11.80
C CYS A 469 -13.04 26.64 -12.91
N LYS A 470 -12.78 25.98 -14.05
CA LYS A 470 -13.74 25.85 -15.16
C LYS A 470 -14.98 25.06 -14.75
N ASP A 471 -14.84 23.94 -14.05
CA ASP A 471 -15.99 23.16 -13.55
C ASP A 471 -16.88 23.99 -12.62
N THR A 472 -16.26 24.77 -11.73
CA THR A 472 -16.99 25.68 -10.82
C THR A 472 -17.74 26.77 -11.61
N GLN A 473 -17.12 27.34 -12.65
CA GLN A 473 -17.76 28.33 -13.53
C GLN A 473 -18.91 27.72 -14.36
N ASN A 474 -18.76 26.49 -14.85
CA ASN A 474 -19.80 25.79 -15.60
C ASN A 474 -21.03 25.49 -14.73
N ILE A 475 -20.82 25.05 -13.47
CA ILE A 475 -21.92 24.79 -12.53
C ILE A 475 -22.63 26.10 -12.14
N THR A 476 -21.88 27.13 -11.76
CA THR A 476 -22.46 28.43 -11.38
C THR A 476 -23.16 29.11 -12.56
N GLY A 477 -22.60 29.00 -13.78
CA GLY A 477 -23.24 29.45 -15.02
C GLY A 477 -24.52 28.68 -15.36
N ALA A 478 -24.55 27.36 -15.16
CA ALA A 478 -25.75 26.55 -15.35
C ALA A 478 -26.84 26.90 -14.32
N MET A 479 -26.48 27.11 -13.05
CA MET A 479 -27.43 27.55 -12.02
C MET A 479 -27.97 28.95 -12.28
N ALA A 480 -27.13 29.90 -12.69
CA ALA A 480 -27.55 31.24 -13.09
C ALA A 480 -28.47 31.19 -14.33
N ALA A 481 -28.10 30.42 -15.36
CA ALA A 481 -28.92 30.23 -16.55
C ALA A 481 -30.27 29.52 -16.26
N GLN A 482 -30.34 28.66 -15.24
CA GLN A 482 -31.60 28.07 -14.76
C GLN A 482 -32.45 29.06 -13.93
N GLN A 483 -31.84 30.12 -13.41
CA GLN A 483 -32.51 31.16 -12.62
C GLN A 483 -32.99 32.34 -13.48
N ASP A 484 -32.19 32.75 -14.47
CA ASP A 484 -32.50 33.78 -15.46
C ASP A 484 -33.31 33.23 -16.65
N GLY A 485 -33.12 31.95 -16.98
CA GLY A 485 -33.97 31.18 -17.89
C GLY A 485 -35.33 30.98 -17.24
N ALA A 486 -36.16 32.02 -17.34
CA ALA A 486 -37.45 32.16 -16.68
C ALA A 486 -38.19 30.82 -16.57
N ILE A 487 -38.42 30.38 -15.33
CA ILE A 487 -39.39 29.34 -15.01
C ILE A 487 -40.69 29.74 -15.72
N ALA A 488 -40.99 29.06 -16.83
CA ALA A 488 -42.25 29.27 -17.55
C ALA A 488 -43.37 29.15 -16.51
N PRO A 489 -44.27 30.13 -16.39
CA PRO A 489 -45.11 30.27 -15.20
C PRO A 489 -45.92 29.02 -14.85
N GLU A 490 -46.21 28.18 -15.84
CA GLU A 490 -46.82 26.86 -15.72
C GLU A 490 -46.06 25.89 -14.80
N ALA A 491 -44.72 25.85 -14.85
CA ALA A 491 -43.92 24.98 -13.96
C ALA A 491 -43.96 25.44 -12.50
N LYS A 492 -44.17 26.76 -12.26
CA LYS A 492 -44.36 27.32 -10.92
C LYS A 492 -45.74 26.97 -10.36
N ILE A 493 -46.77 26.89 -11.22
CA ILE A 493 -48.12 26.42 -10.87
C ILE A 493 -48.07 24.92 -10.50
N ALA A 494 -47.42 24.09 -11.32
CA ALA A 494 -47.29 22.66 -11.02
C ALA A 494 -46.59 22.38 -9.68
N ALA A 495 -45.52 23.11 -9.37
CA ALA A 495 -44.84 23.01 -8.08
C ALA A 495 -45.73 23.45 -6.89
N MET A 496 -46.52 24.53 -7.05
CA MET A 496 -47.45 24.97 -6.00
C MET A 496 -48.58 23.94 -5.76
N VAL A 497 -49.15 23.36 -6.82
CA VAL A 497 -50.19 22.33 -6.70
C VAL A 497 -49.67 21.11 -5.93
N VAL A 498 -48.48 20.60 -6.26
CA VAL A 498 -47.88 19.44 -5.56
C VAL A 498 -47.57 19.76 -4.08
N THR A 499 -47.14 20.97 -3.74
CA THR A 499 -46.95 21.37 -2.33
C THR A 499 -48.25 21.61 -1.57
N GLN A 500 -49.37 21.86 -2.25
CA GLN A 500 -50.68 21.99 -1.63
C GLN A 500 -51.30 20.61 -1.34
N ASP A 501 -51.19 19.67 -2.28
CA ASP A 501 -51.66 18.28 -2.16
C ASP A 501 -50.93 17.52 -1.02
N LEU A 502 -49.63 17.78 -0.82
CA LEU A 502 -48.86 17.27 0.32
C LEU A 502 -49.23 17.91 1.67
N ARG A 503 -49.91 19.07 1.66
CA ARG A 503 -50.34 19.77 2.88
C ARG A 503 -51.73 19.34 3.34
N GLU A 504 -52.58 18.89 2.42
CA GLU A 504 -53.90 18.32 2.74
C GLU A 504 -53.80 16.86 3.21
N ASN A 505 -52.79 16.10 2.77
CA ASN A 505 -52.52 14.73 3.26
C ASN A 505 -51.86 14.65 4.65
N HIS A 506 -51.65 15.78 5.33
CA HIS A 506 -50.97 15.84 6.64
C HIS A 506 -51.80 16.43 7.79
N ASN A 507 -53.10 16.66 7.55
CA ASN A 507 -54.13 16.94 8.55
C ASN A 507 -55.19 15.82 8.55
#